data_AF-A0A9N8JLB3-F1
#
_entry.id   AF-A0A9N8JLB3-F1
#
_cell.length_a   1.000
_cell.length_b   1.000
_cell.length_c   1.000
_cell.angle_alpha   90.00
_cell.angle_beta   90.00
_cell.angle_gamma   90.00
#
_symmetry.space_group_name_H-M   'P 1'
#
loop_
_entity.id
_entity.type
_entity.pdbx_description
1 polymer ?
#
loop_
_entity_poly.entity_id
_entity_poly.type
_entity_poly.pdbx_seq_one_letter_code
_entity_poly.pdbx_strand_id
1 'polypeptide(L)'
;MFGRAILEQPEGLAFQVWDADAVGWLREEEYRDDIVRKTRAESLEELAGKLSEQGLKDPQEFVRTINDYNVAVRAHREEYPDAKLDPSIKDSLSTQSSRAALDLPKSNWALPVVKGPFLAVRVTSGITFSFGGLAVEPGTANVVKNDGSPIEGLFAAGEMVGGLFYTNYPGGKQKSRRRKKR
;
A
#
# COMPACT_ATOMS: atom_id res chain seq x y z
N MET A 1 1.17 -5.29 -7.13
CA MET A 1 1.86 -4.12 -6.53
C MET A 1 0.84 -3.00 -6.41
N PHE A 2 0.48 -2.56 -5.19
CA PHE A 2 -0.58 -1.57 -4.99
C PHE A 2 -0.30 -0.22 -5.67
N GLY A 3 0.95 0.25 -5.69
CA GLY A 3 1.30 1.50 -6.36
C GLY A 3 0.93 1.53 -7.85
N ARG A 4 1.20 0.44 -8.58
CA ARG A 4 0.79 0.31 -9.99
C ARG A 4 -0.74 0.34 -10.15
N ALA A 5 -1.46 -0.40 -9.32
CA ALA A 5 -2.92 -0.42 -9.39
C ALA A 5 -3.54 0.96 -9.08
N ILE A 6 -2.94 1.74 -8.18
CA ILE A 6 -3.33 3.13 -7.89
C ILE A 6 -3.06 4.03 -9.12
N LEU A 7 -1.92 3.88 -9.79
CA LEU A 7 -1.61 4.66 -11.01
C LEU A 7 -2.52 4.33 -12.19
N GLU A 8 -3.05 3.10 -12.24
CA GLU A 8 -4.03 2.68 -13.24
C GLU A 8 -5.45 3.23 -12.94
N GLN A 9 -5.69 3.75 -11.73
CA GLN A 9 -6.94 4.46 -11.42
C GLN A 9 -6.95 5.85 -12.09
N PRO A 10 -8.14 6.42 -12.33
CA PRO A 10 -8.23 7.79 -12.80
C PRO A 10 -7.44 8.77 -11.92
N GLU A 11 -6.67 9.64 -12.57
CA GLU A 11 -5.77 10.61 -11.92
C GLU A 11 -4.66 10.00 -11.05
N GLY A 12 -4.51 8.67 -11.06
CA GLY A 12 -3.53 7.97 -10.24
C GLY A 12 -3.83 8.06 -8.74
N LEU A 13 -5.11 8.11 -8.35
CA LEU A 13 -5.56 8.39 -6.99
C LEU A 13 -6.28 7.21 -6.36
N ALA A 14 -6.14 7.09 -5.04
CA ALA A 14 -6.97 6.25 -4.20
C ALA A 14 -7.21 6.93 -2.85
N PHE A 15 -8.15 6.38 -2.07
CA PHE A 15 -8.44 6.83 -0.72
C PHE A 15 -8.29 5.66 0.24
N GLN A 16 -7.54 5.87 1.32
CA GLN A 16 -7.53 4.97 2.45
C GLN A 16 -8.57 5.45 3.46
N VAL A 17 -9.35 4.53 4.03
CA VAL A 17 -10.50 4.85 4.88
C VAL A 17 -10.41 4.05 6.17
N TRP A 18 -10.68 4.71 7.29
CA TRP A 18 -10.71 4.14 8.64
C TRP A 18 -11.95 4.61 9.39
N ASP A 19 -12.38 3.79 10.33
CA ASP A 19 -13.40 4.13 11.32
C ASP A 19 -12.75 4.60 12.63
N ALA A 20 -13.57 5.05 13.58
CA ALA A 20 -13.10 5.60 14.84
C ALA A 20 -12.28 4.60 15.69
N ASP A 21 -12.56 3.30 15.59
CA ASP A 21 -11.85 2.28 16.35
C ASP A 21 -10.45 2.00 15.77
N ALA A 22 -10.28 2.12 14.46
CA ALA A 22 -9.00 1.91 13.78
C ALA A 22 -8.09 3.15 13.76
N VAL A 23 -8.63 4.38 13.86
CA VAL A 23 -7.83 5.61 13.78
C VAL A 23 -6.74 5.69 14.85
N GLY A 24 -6.99 5.17 16.05
CA GLY A 24 -6.00 5.15 17.14
C GLY A 24 -4.77 4.27 16.88
N TRP A 25 -4.81 3.44 15.84
CA TRP A 25 -3.73 2.53 15.46
C TRP A 25 -2.80 3.13 14.40
N LEU A 26 -3.14 4.31 13.87
CA LEU A 26 -2.33 5.01 12.88
C LEU A 26 -1.07 5.55 13.53
N ARG A 27 0.07 5.30 12.88
CA ARG A 27 1.38 5.79 13.32
C ARG A 27 1.45 7.30 13.15
N GLU A 28 1.80 8.03 14.20
CA GLU A 28 1.92 9.48 14.15
C GLU A 28 2.99 9.93 13.14
N GLU A 29 4.08 9.18 12.98
CA GLU A 29 5.15 9.54 12.06
C GLU A 29 4.71 9.58 10.60
N GLU A 30 3.69 8.80 10.24
CA GLU A 30 3.17 8.67 8.88
C GLU A 30 1.88 9.48 8.68
N TYR A 31 1.06 9.61 9.73
CA TYR A 31 -0.30 10.15 9.65
C TYR A 31 -0.51 11.42 10.47
N ARG A 32 0.49 12.12 11.00
CA ARG A 32 0.24 13.40 11.67
C ARG A 32 -0.22 14.48 10.68
N ASP A 33 -0.95 15.48 11.19
CA ASP A 33 -1.67 16.48 10.38
C ASP A 33 -0.76 17.37 9.52
N ASP A 34 0.52 17.47 9.86
CA ASP A 34 1.58 18.12 9.08
C ASP A 34 2.08 17.28 7.89
N ILE A 35 1.86 15.96 7.91
CA ILE A 35 2.33 15.02 6.88
C ILE A 35 1.23 14.70 5.88
N VAL A 36 0.00 14.47 6.35
CA VAL A 36 -1.12 14.02 5.50
C VAL A 36 -2.33 14.92 5.65
N ARG A 37 -3.00 15.17 4.53
CA ARG A 37 -4.31 15.82 4.53
C ARG A 37 -5.39 14.80 4.89
N LYS A 38 -5.98 14.99 6.06
CA LYS A 38 -7.07 14.16 6.59
C LYS A 38 -8.43 14.76 6.27
N THR A 39 -9.35 13.92 5.80
CA THR A 39 -10.76 14.26 5.66
C THR A 39 -11.55 13.47 6.69
N ARG A 40 -12.34 14.15 7.52
CA ARG A 40 -13.19 13.52 8.55
C ARG A 40 -14.66 13.82 8.30
N ALA A 41 -15.52 12.88 8.64
CA ALA A 41 -16.97 13.00 8.55
C ALA A 41 -17.68 12.06 9.54
N GLU A 42 -18.91 12.37 9.93
CA GLU A 42 -19.67 11.55 10.86
C GLU A 42 -20.37 10.36 10.17
N SER A 43 -20.61 10.47 8.86
CA SER A 43 -21.20 9.41 8.04
C SER A 43 -20.37 9.14 6.78
N LEU A 44 -20.57 7.96 6.17
CA LEU A 44 -19.91 7.59 4.91
C LEU A 44 -20.38 8.45 3.74
N GLU A 45 -21.65 8.87 3.74
CA GLU A 45 -22.24 9.75 2.73
C GLU A 45 -21.63 11.15 2.80
N GLU A 46 -21.49 11.71 4.01
CA GLU A 46 -20.82 12.99 4.21
C GLU A 46 -19.34 12.89 3.82
N LEU A 47 -18.67 11.79 4.18
CA LEU A 47 -17.30 11.53 3.77
C LEU A 47 -17.17 11.52 2.25
N ALA A 48 -18.05 10.77 1.56
CA ALA A 48 -18.05 10.64 0.12
C ALA A 48 -18.22 12.00 -0.57
N GLY A 49 -19.12 12.85 -0.06
CA GLY A 49 -19.28 14.23 -0.54
C GLY A 49 -18.00 15.04 -0.45
N LYS A 50 -17.33 15.02 0.72
CA LYS A 50 -16.04 15.71 0.92
C LYS A 50 -14.91 15.14 0.05
N LEU A 51 -14.93 13.84 -0.22
CA LEU A 51 -13.95 13.18 -1.08
C LEU A 51 -14.15 13.49 -2.57
N SER A 52 -15.38 13.79 -3.01
CA SER A 52 -15.63 14.22 -4.39
C SER A 52 -14.93 15.51 -4.76
N GLU A 53 -14.87 16.46 -3.82
CA GLU A 53 -14.07 17.68 -3.99
C GLU A 53 -12.56 17.40 -4.12
N GLN A 54 -12.13 16.18 -3.79
CA GLN A 54 -10.74 15.74 -3.79
C GLN A 54 -10.41 14.71 -4.87
N GLY A 55 -11.34 14.46 -5.81
CA GLY A 55 -11.14 13.57 -6.96
C GLY A 55 -11.88 12.23 -6.88
N LEU A 56 -12.74 12.00 -5.88
CA LEU A 56 -13.64 10.85 -5.89
C LEU A 56 -14.71 11.01 -6.97
N LYS A 57 -14.70 10.12 -7.95
CA LYS A 57 -15.60 10.19 -9.11
C LYS A 57 -17.04 9.78 -8.82
N ASP A 58 -17.23 8.80 -7.94
CA ASP A 58 -18.55 8.26 -7.65
C ASP A 58 -18.75 8.05 -6.13
N PRO A 59 -19.39 9.01 -5.45
CA PRO A 59 -19.77 8.90 -4.04
C PRO A 59 -20.68 7.73 -3.71
N GLN A 60 -21.61 7.40 -4.61
CA GLN A 60 -22.60 6.36 -4.35
C GLN A 60 -21.94 4.99 -4.43
N GLU A 61 -21.08 4.79 -5.45
CA GLU A 61 -20.23 3.61 -5.57
C GLU A 61 -19.33 3.43 -4.34
N PHE A 62 -18.74 4.52 -3.84
CA PHE A 62 -17.89 4.49 -2.65
C PHE A 62 -18.64 3.99 -1.41
N VAL A 63 -19.81 4.56 -1.13
CA VAL A 63 -20.65 4.15 0.01
C VAL A 63 -21.09 2.69 -0.16
N ARG A 64 -21.52 2.30 -1.37
CA ARG A 64 -21.90 0.92 -1.67
C ARG A 64 -20.74 -0.05 -1.43
N THR A 65 -19.56 0.26 -1.92
CA THR A 65 -18.35 -0.56 -1.76
C THR A 65 -18.01 -0.81 -0.29
N ILE A 66 -18.08 0.22 0.55
CA ILE A 66 -17.82 0.07 2.00
C ILE A 66 -18.91 -0.76 2.67
N ASN A 67 -20.17 -0.57 2.28
CA ASN A 67 -21.29 -1.37 2.80
C ASN A 67 -21.18 -2.84 2.41
N ASP A 68 -20.87 -3.14 1.15
CA ASP A 68 -20.65 -4.50 0.65
C ASP A 68 -19.48 -5.17 1.38
N TYR A 69 -18.40 -4.42 1.60
CA TYR A 69 -17.27 -4.86 2.40
C TYR A 69 -17.69 -5.19 3.85
N ASN A 70 -18.45 -4.32 4.50
CA ASN A 70 -18.95 -4.54 5.86
C ASN A 70 -19.87 -5.76 5.97
N VAL A 71 -20.71 -6.00 4.96
CA VAL A 71 -21.56 -7.20 4.86
C VAL A 71 -20.69 -8.45 4.76
N ALA A 72 -19.67 -8.46 3.91
CA ALA A 72 -18.76 -9.59 3.74
C ALA A 72 -17.97 -9.89 5.04
N VAL A 73 -17.45 -8.86 5.71
CA VAL A 73 -16.77 -9.02 7.01
C VAL A 73 -17.69 -9.60 8.07
N ARG A 74 -18.94 -9.11 8.14
CA ARG A 74 -19.94 -9.62 9.09
C ARG A 74 -20.27 -11.09 8.82
N ALA A 75 -20.54 -11.43 7.57
CA ALA A 75 -20.85 -12.80 7.16
C ALA A 75 -19.71 -13.76 7.52
N HIS A 76 -18.46 -13.35 7.33
CA HIS A 76 -17.30 -14.13 7.77
C HIS A 76 -17.24 -14.28 9.29
N ARG A 77 -17.44 -13.21 10.07
CA ARG A 77 -17.41 -13.28 11.54
C ARG A 77 -18.52 -14.14 12.13
N GLU A 78 -19.69 -14.18 11.49
CA GLU A 78 -20.79 -15.06 11.89
C GLU A 78 -20.46 -16.54 11.65
N GLU A 79 -19.75 -16.84 10.55
CA GLU A 79 -19.33 -18.21 10.23
C GLU A 79 -18.12 -18.66 11.07
N TYR A 80 -17.23 -17.73 11.44
CA TYR A 80 -16.02 -17.98 12.22
C TYR A 80 -15.97 -17.12 13.50
N PRO A 81 -16.85 -17.38 14.50
CA PRO A 81 -16.99 -16.55 15.69
C PRO A 81 -15.75 -16.55 16.61
N ASP A 82 -14.94 -17.61 16.55
CA ASP A 82 -13.72 -17.74 17.36
C ASP A 82 -12.50 -17.01 16.77
N ALA A 83 -12.60 -16.54 15.51
CA ALA A 83 -11.52 -15.81 14.86
C ALA A 83 -11.34 -14.43 15.52
N LYS A 84 -10.10 -14.12 15.92
CA LYS A 84 -9.74 -12.86 16.60
C LYS A 84 -8.72 -12.10 15.78
N LEU A 85 -8.80 -10.77 15.85
CA LEU A 85 -7.79 -9.90 15.25
C LEU A 85 -6.45 -10.14 15.94
N ASP A 86 -5.46 -10.55 15.16
CA ASP A 86 -4.07 -10.59 15.57
C ASP A 86 -3.21 -9.88 14.52
N PRO A 87 -2.75 -8.65 14.78
CA PRO A 87 -1.97 -7.87 13.81
C PRO A 87 -0.60 -8.48 13.51
N SER A 88 -0.12 -9.41 14.34
CA SER A 88 1.22 -10.00 14.23
C SER A 88 1.26 -11.25 13.36
N ILE A 89 0.11 -11.86 13.07
CA ILE A 89 0.00 -13.08 12.26
C ILE A 89 -1.11 -12.97 11.22
N LYS A 90 -1.12 -13.89 10.26
CA LYS A 90 -2.26 -14.07 9.35
C LYS A 90 -3.45 -14.63 10.13
N ASP A 91 -4.32 -13.74 10.60
CA ASP A 91 -5.42 -14.03 11.52
C ASP A 91 -6.65 -14.70 10.85
N SER A 92 -6.62 -14.87 9.53
CA SER A 92 -7.73 -15.40 8.72
C SER A 92 -9.03 -14.59 8.80
N LEU A 93 -9.02 -13.38 9.38
CA LEU A 93 -10.18 -12.48 9.30
C LEU A 93 -10.34 -12.02 7.86
N SER A 94 -11.39 -12.50 7.19
CA SER A 94 -11.54 -12.39 5.75
C SER A 94 -12.84 -11.73 5.31
N THR A 95 -12.91 -11.31 4.04
CA THR A 95 -14.14 -10.93 3.33
C THR A 95 -14.71 -12.06 2.47
N GLN A 96 -14.32 -13.30 2.76
CA GLN A 96 -14.70 -14.49 1.99
C GLN A 96 -15.37 -15.49 2.93
N SER A 97 -16.66 -15.75 2.74
CA SER A 97 -17.43 -16.74 3.49
C SER A 97 -18.35 -17.53 2.57
N SER A 98 -19.01 -18.55 3.10
CA SER A 98 -20.01 -19.32 2.34
C SER A 98 -21.23 -18.49 1.91
N ARG A 99 -21.49 -17.37 2.61
CA ARG A 99 -22.66 -16.51 2.40
C ARG A 99 -22.36 -15.23 1.61
N ALA A 100 -21.12 -14.76 1.63
CA ALA A 100 -20.71 -13.54 0.95
C ALA A 100 -19.23 -13.60 0.58
N ALA A 101 -18.90 -13.17 -0.64
CA ALA A 101 -17.53 -13.08 -1.11
C ALA A 101 -17.39 -11.83 -1.99
N LEU A 102 -16.31 -11.08 -1.79
CA LEU A 102 -15.92 -9.98 -2.67
C LEU A 102 -14.98 -10.48 -3.76
N ASP A 103 -15.06 -9.91 -4.96
CA ASP A 103 -14.17 -10.24 -6.09
C ASP A 103 -12.69 -10.03 -5.74
N LEU A 104 -12.40 -8.95 -5.00
CA LEU A 104 -11.08 -8.71 -4.44
C LEU A 104 -11.06 -9.16 -2.96
N PRO A 105 -10.49 -10.33 -2.65
CA PRO A 105 -10.51 -10.85 -1.30
C PRO A 105 -9.54 -10.08 -0.41
N LYS A 106 -10.03 -9.61 0.74
CA LYS A 106 -9.18 -9.29 1.88
C LYS A 106 -9.16 -10.51 2.77
N SER A 107 -8.11 -11.32 2.67
CA SER A 107 -8.06 -12.65 3.30
C SER A 107 -7.59 -12.65 4.77
N ASN A 108 -7.09 -11.52 5.26
CA ASN A 108 -6.60 -11.34 6.63
C ASN A 108 -6.83 -9.90 7.11
N TRP A 109 -6.93 -9.74 8.43
CA TRP A 109 -7.12 -8.48 9.14
C TRP A 109 -8.35 -7.70 8.65
N ALA A 110 -9.39 -8.39 8.21
CA ALA A 110 -10.63 -7.75 7.77
C ALA A 110 -11.43 -7.24 8.98
N LEU A 111 -11.38 -5.93 9.17
CA LEU A 111 -12.15 -5.20 10.17
C LEU A 111 -13.27 -4.42 9.51
N PRO A 112 -14.47 -4.37 10.11
CA PRO A 112 -15.57 -3.56 9.60
C PRO A 112 -15.25 -2.07 9.73
N VAL A 113 -15.80 -1.25 8.84
CA VAL A 113 -15.69 0.21 8.84
C VAL A 113 -17.09 0.76 9.06
N VAL A 114 -17.51 0.86 10.33
CA VAL A 114 -18.94 1.11 10.67
C VAL A 114 -19.14 2.22 11.69
N LYS A 115 -18.08 2.67 12.38
CA LYS A 115 -18.20 3.61 13.49
C LYS A 115 -17.60 4.98 13.14
N GLY A 116 -18.44 6.00 13.06
CA GLY A 116 -18.01 7.39 12.93
C GLY A 116 -17.30 7.91 14.21
N PRO A 117 -16.52 9.00 14.10
CA PRO A 117 -16.17 9.71 12.87
C PRO A 117 -15.24 8.89 11.98
N PHE A 118 -15.54 8.86 10.68
CA PHE A 118 -14.71 8.23 9.66
C PHE A 118 -13.56 9.15 9.28
N LEU A 119 -12.42 8.56 8.95
CA LEU A 119 -11.24 9.24 8.46
C LEU A 119 -10.89 8.71 7.08
N ALA A 120 -10.61 9.61 6.13
CA ALA A 120 -10.01 9.26 4.86
C ALA A 120 -8.76 10.09 4.56
N VAL A 121 -7.80 9.44 3.91
CA VAL A 121 -6.57 10.06 3.42
C VAL A 121 -6.45 9.78 1.93
N ARG A 122 -6.31 10.84 1.13
CA ARG A 122 -6.03 10.74 -0.30
C ARG A 122 -4.58 10.29 -0.49
N VAL A 123 -4.38 9.28 -1.32
CA VAL A 123 -3.06 8.71 -1.61
C VAL A 123 -2.84 8.60 -3.12
N THR A 124 -1.58 8.66 -3.51
CA THR A 124 -1.10 8.36 -4.86
C THR A 124 0.17 7.52 -4.75
N SER A 125 0.61 6.92 -5.85
CA SER A 125 1.86 6.15 -5.84
C SER A 125 3.06 7.08 -5.80
N GLY A 126 3.84 7.03 -4.72
CA GLY A 126 5.16 7.63 -4.66
C GLY A 126 6.21 6.75 -5.34
N ILE A 127 7.19 7.38 -6.00
CA ILE A 127 8.39 6.68 -6.49
C ILE A 127 9.36 6.58 -5.32
N THR A 128 9.67 5.36 -4.87
CA THR A 128 10.65 5.16 -3.79
C THR A 128 12.08 5.07 -4.33
N PHE A 129 12.29 4.43 -5.48
CA PHE A 129 13.57 4.35 -6.18
C PHE A 129 13.34 3.82 -7.61
N SER A 130 14.34 3.99 -8.49
CA SER A 130 14.34 3.43 -9.83
C SER A 130 15.09 2.09 -9.87
N PHE A 131 14.58 1.12 -10.64
CA PHE A 131 15.32 -0.10 -10.95
C PHE A 131 16.36 0.09 -12.06
N GLY A 132 16.24 1.19 -12.81
CA GLY A 132 17.24 1.62 -13.79
C GLY A 132 18.45 2.24 -13.11
N GLY A 133 19.60 2.06 -13.72
CA GLY A 133 20.88 2.60 -13.28
C GLY A 133 21.98 2.20 -14.26
N LEU A 134 23.22 2.57 -13.95
CA LEU A 134 24.39 2.25 -14.75
C LEU A 134 24.68 0.74 -14.72
N ALA A 135 25.00 0.18 -15.89
CA ALA A 135 25.56 -1.17 -15.95
C ALA A 135 26.95 -1.15 -15.31
N VAL A 136 27.24 -2.12 -14.45
CA VAL A 136 28.55 -2.28 -13.82
C VAL A 136 29.09 -3.68 -14.00
N GLU A 137 30.40 -3.80 -14.09
CA GLU A 137 31.08 -5.08 -14.06
C GLU A 137 30.98 -5.71 -12.64
N PRO A 138 30.46 -6.94 -12.48
CA PRO A 138 30.18 -7.51 -11.15
C PRO A 138 31.41 -7.69 -10.24
N GLY A 139 32.60 -7.91 -10.83
CA GLY A 139 33.84 -8.17 -10.10
C GLY A 139 34.50 -6.91 -9.54
N THR A 140 34.33 -5.78 -10.22
CA THR A 140 35.11 -4.54 -10.00
C THR A 140 34.23 -3.34 -9.67
N ALA A 141 32.94 -3.40 -10.02
CA ALA A 141 31.96 -2.31 -9.99
C ALA A 141 32.27 -1.14 -10.96
N ASN A 142 33.14 -1.35 -11.95
CA ASN A 142 33.38 -0.37 -13.01
C ASN A 142 32.13 -0.16 -13.85
N VAL A 143 31.81 1.08 -14.18
CA VAL A 143 30.72 1.40 -15.11
C VAL A 143 31.08 0.90 -16.50
N VAL A 144 30.10 0.29 -17.17
CA VAL A 144 30.26 -0.34 -18.49
C VAL A 144 29.70 0.58 -19.58
N LYS A 145 30.44 0.73 -20.68
CA LYS A 145 29.98 1.45 -21.89
C LYS A 145 28.96 0.62 -22.68
N ASN A 146 28.32 1.23 -23.66
CA ASN A 146 27.38 0.53 -24.56
C ASN A 146 28.05 -0.61 -25.37
N ASP A 147 29.37 -0.57 -25.55
CA ASP A 147 30.14 -1.61 -26.25
C ASP A 147 30.58 -2.77 -25.32
N GLY A 148 30.22 -2.72 -24.03
CA GLY A 148 30.58 -3.74 -23.03
C GLY A 148 31.94 -3.53 -22.36
N SER A 149 32.74 -2.53 -22.75
CA SER A 149 34.04 -2.24 -22.12
C SER A 149 33.90 -1.43 -20.82
N PRO A 150 34.76 -1.67 -19.80
CA PRO A 150 34.75 -0.88 -18.58
C PRO A 150 35.30 0.53 -18.82
N ILE A 151 34.74 1.50 -18.09
CA ILE A 151 35.30 2.85 -17.98
C ILE A 151 36.29 2.85 -16.81
N GLU A 152 37.58 3.00 -17.12
CA GLU A 152 38.63 3.06 -16.11
C GLU A 152 38.44 4.27 -15.19
N GLY A 153 38.56 4.06 -13.88
CA GLY A 153 38.40 5.10 -12.87
C GLY A 153 36.95 5.47 -12.52
N LEU A 154 35.94 4.95 -13.25
CA LEU A 154 34.53 5.21 -12.97
C LEU A 154 33.83 3.97 -12.40
N PHE A 155 33.26 4.12 -11.22
CA PHE A 155 32.58 3.04 -10.48
C PHE A 155 31.18 3.49 -10.06
N ALA A 156 30.23 2.56 -9.99
CA ALA A 156 28.90 2.82 -9.46
C ALA A 156 28.49 1.75 -8.44
N ALA A 157 27.75 2.16 -7.41
CA ALA A 157 27.25 1.30 -6.36
C ALA A 157 25.88 1.80 -5.85
N GLY A 158 25.16 0.94 -5.14
CA GLY A 158 23.85 1.29 -4.58
C GLY A 158 22.78 1.46 -5.67
N GLU A 159 21.91 2.45 -5.50
CA GLU A 159 20.78 2.73 -6.41
C GLU A 159 21.22 3.22 -7.80
N MET A 160 22.48 3.66 -7.93
CA MET A 160 23.05 4.06 -9.22
C MET A 160 23.35 2.87 -10.13
N VAL A 161 23.26 1.63 -9.65
CA VAL A 161 23.53 0.41 -10.43
C VAL A 161 22.22 -0.18 -10.94
N GLY A 162 22.10 -0.29 -12.26
CA GLY A 162 20.94 -0.88 -12.92
C GLY A 162 21.00 -2.40 -12.96
N GLY A 163 19.85 -3.04 -13.18
CA GLY A 163 19.77 -4.49 -13.42
C GLY A 163 19.87 -5.37 -12.18
N LEU A 164 19.92 -4.77 -10.98
CA LEU A 164 19.92 -5.51 -9.71
C LEU A 164 18.55 -6.11 -9.34
N PHE A 165 17.47 -5.46 -9.79
CA PHE A 165 16.09 -5.90 -9.58
C PHE A 165 15.31 -5.58 -10.85
N TYR A 166 14.57 -6.55 -11.38
CA TYR A 166 13.86 -6.40 -12.66
C TYR A 166 12.33 -6.38 -12.50
N THR A 167 11.79 -7.11 -11.52
CA THR A 167 10.34 -7.38 -11.43
C THR A 167 9.71 -7.12 -10.07
N ASN A 168 10.48 -7.18 -8.97
CA ASN A 168 9.95 -6.93 -7.63
C ASN A 168 11.07 -6.57 -6.64
N TYR A 169 10.75 -5.79 -5.60
CA TYR A 169 11.64 -5.45 -4.51
C TYR A 169 11.34 -6.31 -3.27
N PRO A 170 12.25 -7.20 -2.84
CA PRO A 170 12.17 -7.80 -1.52
C PRO A 170 12.57 -6.75 -0.48
N GLY A 171 11.62 -6.36 0.39
CA GLY A 171 11.82 -5.34 1.41
C GLY A 171 13.12 -5.54 2.22
N GLY A 172 13.85 -4.45 2.46
CA GLY A 172 15.04 -4.44 3.33
C GLY A 172 16.39 -4.74 2.67
N LYS A 173 16.45 -5.09 1.37
CA LYS A 173 17.73 -5.46 0.72
C LYS A 173 18.70 -4.29 0.47
N GLN A 174 18.25 -3.03 0.62
CA GLN A 174 19.14 -1.86 0.57
C GLN A 174 20.21 -1.84 1.68
N LYS A 175 19.92 -2.41 2.87
CA LYS A 175 20.81 -2.26 4.04
C LYS A 175 21.91 -3.32 4.14
N SER A 176 21.88 -4.40 3.36
CA SER A 176 22.80 -5.53 3.54
C SER A 176 23.87 -5.60 2.45
N ARG A 177 24.95 -4.84 2.60
CA ARG A 177 26.28 -5.23 2.08
C ARG A 177 27.40 -4.60 2.92
N ARG A 178 27.54 -5.05 4.17
CA ARG A 178 28.83 -4.98 4.88
C ARG A 178 29.67 -6.17 4.47
N ARG A 179 30.80 -5.89 3.82
CA ARG A 179 31.84 -6.85 3.42
C ARG A 179 32.37 -7.55 4.68
N LYS A 180 32.12 -8.86 4.86
CA LYS A 180 32.85 -9.66 5.84
C LYS A 180 34.17 -10.06 5.20
N LYS A 181 35.25 -9.31 5.49
CA LYS A 181 36.63 -9.76 5.23
C LYS A 181 36.94 -10.89 6.22
N ARG A 182 37.28 -12.07 5.70
CA ARG A 182 38.48 -12.83 6.07
C ARG A 182 38.90 -13.64 4.85
#